data_AF-A0A7V1ZF58-F1
#
_entry.id   AF-A0A7V1ZF58-F1
#
_cell.length_a   1.000
_cell.length_b   1.000
_cell.length_c   1.000
_cell.angle_alpha   90.00
_cell.angle_beta   90.00
_cell.angle_gamma   90.00
#
_symmetry.space_group_name_H-M   'P 1'
#
loop_
_entity.id
_entity.type
_entity.pdbx_description
1 polymer ?
#
loop_
_entity_poly.entity_id
_entity_poly.type
_entity_poly.pdbx_seq_one_letter_code
_entity_poly.pdbx_strand_id
1 'polypeptide(L)'
;MVILSLLSLLLMILLHIILWFDIFKINKEGKTLEEIVKIYFKIHTKRTFSPLGPVSPLLNIDSDFKKSLLIYFHYSAIIFLGSTLFFLCFLLYRFPLFLILSLLFYIIIFLVLKEFFFKTLNFSELMKLIFISILLEFISFISFICSVYIFKNNLDISTVLIGYLIWVLISTLSPFLYGTGASESLATLFIYYSGRDPSLFLISVLYYRILTT
;
A
#
# COMPACT_ATOMS: atom_id res chain seq x y z
N MET A 1 21.46 -0.48 6.21
CA MET A 1 20.05 -0.91 6.32
C MET A 1 19.18 0.11 7.03
N VAL A 2 19.51 0.56 8.25
CA VAL A 2 18.72 1.61 8.97
C VAL A 2 18.59 2.92 8.17
N ILE A 3 19.68 3.44 7.59
CA ILE A 3 19.60 4.66 6.77
C ILE A 3 18.72 4.45 5.52
N LEU A 4 18.79 3.26 4.91
CA LEU A 4 18.00 2.91 3.73
C LEU A 4 16.51 2.76 4.07
N SER A 5 16.16 2.24 5.24
CA SER A 5 14.77 2.13 5.67
C SER A 5 14.16 3.51 5.98
N LEU A 6 14.93 4.43 6.57
CA LEU A 6 14.54 5.83 6.75
C LEU A 6 14.40 6.58 5.42
N LEU A 7 15.31 6.37 4.48
CA LEU A 7 15.23 6.96 3.14
C LEU A 7 13.98 6.46 2.39
N SER A 8 13.70 5.16 2.51
CA SER A 8 12.51 4.53 1.93
C SER A 8 11.24 5.15 2.52
N LEU A 9 11.21 5.41 3.83
CA LEU A 9 10.10 6.10 4.49
C LEU A 9 9.87 7.50 3.93
N LEU A 10 10.93 8.31 3.83
CA LEU A 10 10.82 9.67 3.31
C LEU A 10 10.28 9.67 1.87
N LEU A 11 10.73 8.70 1.05
CA LEU A 11 10.26 8.55 -0.31
C LEU A 11 8.80 8.06 -0.40
N MET A 12 8.38 7.15 0.49
CA MET A 12 6.97 6.74 0.60
C MET A 12 6.06 7.93 0.95
N ILE A 13 6.45 8.74 1.95
CA ILE A 13 5.70 9.94 2.35
C ILE A 13 5.57 10.89 1.15
N LEU A 14 6.67 11.15 0.44
CA LEU A 14 6.68 12.05 -0.70
C LEU A 14 5.75 11.54 -1.82
N LEU A 15 5.82 10.26 -2.16
CA LEU A 15 4.99 9.67 -3.20
C LEU A 15 3.50 9.65 -2.81
N HIS A 16 3.18 9.40 -1.54
CA HIS A 16 1.81 9.51 -1.06
C HIS A 16 1.28 10.94 -1.15
N ILE A 17 2.08 11.95 -0.79
CA ILE A 17 1.69 13.36 -0.94
C ILE A 17 1.43 13.70 -2.41
N ILE A 18 2.31 13.28 -3.33
CA ILE A 18 2.11 13.47 -4.78
C ILE A 18 0.82 12.80 -5.25
N LEU A 19 0.56 11.57 -4.80
CA LEU A 19 -0.64 10.83 -5.15
C LEU A 19 -1.90 11.54 -4.64
N TRP A 20 -1.91 11.96 -3.37
CA TRP A 20 -3.02 12.74 -2.81
C TRP A 20 -3.27 14.03 -3.58
N PHE A 21 -2.20 14.73 -3.96
CA PHE A 21 -2.31 15.95 -4.75
C PHE A 21 -2.99 15.72 -6.10
N ASP A 22 -2.60 14.69 -6.83
CA ASP A 22 -3.26 14.34 -8.10
C ASP A 22 -4.70 13.84 -7.87
N ILE A 23 -4.98 13.08 -6.80
CA ILE A 23 -6.34 12.66 -6.44
C ILE A 23 -7.26 13.85 -6.13
N PHE A 24 -6.81 14.86 -5.38
CA PHE A 24 -7.63 16.04 -5.12
C PHE A 24 -7.94 16.81 -6.41
N LYS A 25 -6.97 16.92 -7.33
CA LYS A 25 -7.20 17.51 -8.66
C LYS A 25 -8.26 16.77 -9.46
N ILE A 26 -8.23 15.43 -9.47
CA ILE A 26 -9.23 14.58 -10.14
C ILE A 26 -10.64 14.91 -9.65
N ASN A 27 -10.78 15.12 -8.35
CA ASN A 27 -12.06 15.42 -7.70
C ASN A 27 -12.42 16.92 -7.70
N LYS A 28 -11.71 17.73 -8.47
CA LYS A 28 -11.88 19.19 -8.57
C LYS A 28 -11.85 19.89 -7.21
N GLU A 29 -10.94 19.46 -6.34
CA GLU A 29 -10.62 20.07 -5.06
C GLU A 29 -9.28 20.80 -5.21
N GLY A 30 -9.32 22.13 -5.23
CA GLY A 30 -8.15 22.99 -5.38
C GLY A 30 -7.35 23.13 -4.08
N LYS A 31 -6.91 22.00 -3.49
CA LYS A 31 -6.11 22.00 -2.26
C LYS A 31 -4.66 22.39 -2.56
N THR A 32 -4.10 23.25 -1.72
CA THR A 32 -2.68 23.60 -1.70
C THR A 32 -1.83 22.43 -1.20
N LEU A 33 -0.52 22.45 -1.49
CA LEU A 33 0.41 21.43 -1.00
C LEU A 33 0.39 21.35 0.54
N GLU A 34 0.33 22.50 1.22
CA GLU A 34 0.29 22.57 2.68
C GLU A 34 -0.96 21.87 3.24
N GLU A 35 -2.14 22.11 2.65
CA GLU A 35 -3.37 21.43 3.04
C GLU A 35 -3.29 19.92 2.83
N ILE A 36 -2.69 19.48 1.72
CA ILE A 36 -2.55 18.05 1.42
C ILE A 36 -1.61 17.36 2.40
N VAL A 37 -0.50 18.01 2.76
CA VAL A 37 0.41 17.51 3.79
C VAL A 37 -0.32 17.39 5.12
N LYS A 38 -1.10 18.40 5.53
CA LYS A 38 -1.91 18.34 6.75
C LYS A 38 -2.93 17.20 6.71
N ILE A 39 -3.67 17.05 5.61
CA ILE A 39 -4.64 15.96 5.42
C ILE A 39 -3.95 14.61 5.49
N TYR A 40 -2.81 14.44 4.81
CA TYR A 40 -2.02 13.20 4.82
C TYR A 40 -1.65 12.79 6.26
N PHE A 41 -1.04 13.70 7.03
CA PHE A 41 -0.67 13.42 8.41
C PHE A 41 -1.89 13.22 9.32
N LYS A 42 -2.97 13.97 9.14
CA LYS A 42 -4.23 13.81 9.88
C LYS A 42 -4.83 12.42 9.65
N ILE A 43 -4.88 11.97 8.40
CA ILE A 43 -5.37 10.64 8.00
C ILE A 43 -4.49 9.54 8.58
N HIS A 44 -3.16 9.62 8.43
CA HIS A 44 -2.27 8.57 8.92
C HIS A 44 -2.21 8.48 10.44
N THR A 45 -2.08 9.62 11.13
CA THR A 45 -2.06 9.63 12.60
C THR A 45 -3.35 9.01 13.14
N LYS A 46 -4.51 9.35 12.57
CA LYS A 46 -5.78 8.80 13.04
C LYS A 46 -5.99 7.34 12.63
N ARG A 47 -5.47 6.88 11.49
CA ARG A 47 -5.47 5.45 11.14
C ARG A 47 -4.68 4.60 12.13
N THR A 48 -3.59 5.14 12.67
CA THR A 48 -2.74 4.44 13.65
C THR A 48 -3.40 4.35 15.03
N PHE A 49 -4.23 5.33 15.42
CA PHE A 49 -4.75 5.45 16.79
C PHE A 49 -6.29 5.41 16.92
N SER A 50 -7.06 5.29 15.84
CA SER A 50 -8.53 5.35 15.89
C SER A 50 -9.19 3.97 15.77
N PRO A 51 -10.13 3.62 16.66
CA PRO A 51 -10.96 2.42 16.52
C PRO A 51 -11.91 2.47 15.32
N LEU A 52 -12.05 3.63 14.66
CA LEU A 52 -12.85 3.82 13.44
C LEU A 52 -12.11 3.40 12.16
N GLY A 53 -10.87 2.91 12.26
CA GLY A 53 -10.05 2.29 11.21
C GLY A 53 -10.27 2.85 9.80
N PRO A 54 -11.13 2.24 8.97
CA PRO A 54 -11.36 2.62 7.58
C PRO A 54 -12.24 3.87 7.36
N VAL A 55 -13.01 4.33 8.35
CA VAL A 55 -13.88 5.52 8.22
C VAL A 55 -13.13 6.80 8.59
N SER A 56 -12.08 6.69 9.41
CA SER A 56 -11.31 7.84 9.86
C SER A 56 -10.75 8.72 8.72
N PRO A 57 -10.23 8.16 7.61
CA PRO A 57 -9.80 8.96 6.47
C PRO A 57 -10.90 9.88 5.92
N LEU A 58 -12.16 9.41 5.89
CA LEU A 58 -13.30 10.12 5.33
C LEU A 58 -13.67 11.37 6.15
N LEU A 59 -13.56 11.27 7.47
CA LEU A 59 -13.86 12.37 8.40
C LEU A 59 -12.77 13.45 8.43
N ASN A 60 -11.59 13.14 7.90
CA ASN A 60 -10.42 14.00 7.95
C ASN A 60 -10.10 14.68 6.62
N ILE A 61 -10.80 14.32 5.54
CA ILE A 61 -10.84 15.09 4.32
C ILE A 61 -11.85 16.21 4.55
N ASP A 62 -11.37 17.46 4.61
CA ASP A 62 -12.17 18.65 4.89
C ASP A 62 -13.06 19.00 3.67
N SER A 63 -14.05 18.15 3.42
CA SER A 63 -15.08 18.19 2.37
C SER A 63 -16.35 17.47 2.88
N ASP A 64 -17.47 17.64 2.18
CA ASP A 64 -18.71 16.90 2.49
C ASP A 64 -18.50 15.38 2.41
N PHE A 65 -19.17 14.61 3.28
CA PHE A 65 -18.97 13.17 3.44
C PHE A 65 -19.01 12.38 2.11
N LYS A 66 -19.97 12.69 1.23
CA LYS A 66 -20.09 12.05 -0.09
C LYS A 66 -18.86 12.30 -0.97
N LYS A 67 -18.29 13.51 -0.92
CA LYS A 67 -17.10 13.89 -1.69
C LYS A 67 -15.84 13.29 -1.08
N SER A 68 -15.71 13.32 0.25
CA SER A 68 -14.63 12.65 0.98
C SER A 68 -14.59 11.15 0.70
N LEU A 69 -15.76 10.50 0.63
CA LEU A 69 -15.89 9.10 0.22
C LEU A 69 -15.35 8.86 -1.18
N LEU A 70 -15.73 9.69 -2.16
CA LEU A 70 -15.26 9.55 -3.53
C LEU A 70 -13.75 9.77 -3.66
N ILE A 71 -13.22 10.80 -2.99
CA ILE A 71 -11.78 11.11 -2.96
C ILE A 71 -10.99 9.94 -2.39
N TYR A 72 -11.39 9.44 -1.23
CA TYR A 72 -10.72 8.31 -0.60
C TYR A 72 -10.85 7.03 -1.41
N PHE A 73 -12.01 6.79 -2.04
CA PHE A 73 -12.22 5.67 -2.94
C PHE A 73 -11.26 5.73 -4.13
N HIS A 74 -11.13 6.89 -4.79
CA HIS A 74 -10.19 7.08 -5.90
C HIS A 74 -8.75 6.80 -5.47
N TYR A 75 -8.33 7.33 -4.31
CA TYR A 75 -7.03 7.04 -3.73
C TYR A 75 -6.82 5.53 -3.50
N SER A 76 -7.75 4.87 -2.80
CA SER A 76 -7.66 3.45 -2.48
C SER A 76 -7.68 2.55 -3.71
N ALA A 77 -8.48 2.87 -4.73
CA ALA A 77 -8.55 2.11 -5.97
C ALA A 77 -7.23 2.18 -6.76
N ILE A 78 -6.56 3.34 -6.80
CA ILE A 78 -5.25 3.47 -7.43
C ILE A 78 -4.19 2.69 -6.68
N ILE A 79 -4.17 2.80 -5.34
CA ILE A 79 -3.26 2.02 -4.49
C ILE A 79 -3.46 0.52 -4.74
N PHE A 80 -4.70 0.05 -4.72
CA PHE A 80 -5.04 -1.34 -4.97
C PHE A 80 -4.55 -1.84 -6.34
N LEU A 81 -4.76 -1.05 -7.40
CA LEU A 81 -4.32 -1.40 -8.75
C LEU A 81 -2.80 -1.53 -8.83
N GLY A 82 -2.05 -0.54 -8.31
CA GLY A 82 -0.59 -0.58 -8.35
C GLY A 82 -0.01 -1.72 -7.50
N SER A 83 -0.50 -1.92 -6.28
CA SER A 83 -0.06 -3.03 -5.42
C SER A 83 -0.36 -4.39 -6.06
N THR A 84 -1.55 -4.57 -6.62
CA THR A 84 -1.93 -5.82 -7.30
C THR A 84 -1.01 -6.10 -8.48
N LEU A 85 -0.73 -5.10 -9.32
CA LEU A 85 0.17 -5.25 -10.46
C LEU A 85 1.61 -5.57 -10.02
N PHE A 86 2.09 -4.93 -8.94
CA PHE A 86 3.39 -5.24 -8.35
C PHE A 86 3.49 -6.72 -7.95
N PHE A 87 2.53 -7.23 -7.16
CA PHE A 87 2.54 -8.62 -6.72
C PHE A 87 2.33 -9.61 -7.86
N LEU A 88 1.46 -9.31 -8.82
CA LEU A 88 1.27 -10.15 -10.01
C LEU A 88 2.58 -10.36 -10.76
N CYS A 89 3.30 -9.27 -11.04
CA CYS A 89 4.60 -9.34 -11.70
C CYS A 89 5.60 -10.13 -10.86
N PHE A 90 5.70 -9.85 -9.55
CA PHE A 90 6.75 -10.42 -8.70
C PHE A 90 6.51 -11.88 -8.28
N LEU A 91 5.27 -12.34 -8.19
CA LEU A 91 4.95 -13.72 -7.84
C LEU A 91 4.98 -14.64 -9.07
N LEU A 92 4.53 -14.13 -10.21
CA LEU A 92 4.35 -14.93 -11.42
C LEU A 92 5.48 -14.76 -12.43
N TYR A 93 6.55 -14.01 -12.12
CA TYR A 93 7.68 -13.83 -13.06
C TYR A 93 8.33 -15.15 -13.50
N ARG A 94 8.32 -16.18 -12.63
CA ARG A 94 8.82 -17.54 -12.96
C ARG A 94 7.83 -18.38 -13.74
N PHE A 95 6.59 -17.92 -13.87
CA PHE A 95 5.47 -18.65 -14.45
C PHE A 95 4.80 -17.82 -15.55
N PRO A 96 5.46 -17.63 -16.71
CA PRO A 96 5.05 -16.67 -17.73
C PRO A 96 3.62 -16.89 -18.26
N LEU A 97 3.16 -18.13 -18.38
CA LEU A 97 1.79 -18.43 -18.80
C LEU A 97 0.74 -17.92 -17.78
N PHE A 98 0.97 -18.15 -16.49
CA PHE A 98 0.08 -17.66 -15.43
C PHE A 98 0.14 -16.13 -15.31
N LEU A 99 1.31 -15.53 -15.55
CA LEU A 99 1.47 -14.08 -15.59
C LEU A 99 0.63 -13.45 -16.72
N ILE A 100 0.67 -14.00 -17.93
CA ILE A 100 -0.13 -13.51 -19.06
C ILE A 100 -1.63 -13.56 -18.73
N LEU A 101 -2.13 -14.70 -18.24
CA LEU A 101 -3.55 -14.85 -17.88
C LEU A 101 -3.96 -13.86 -16.77
N SER A 102 -3.11 -13.68 -15.77
CA SER A 102 -3.39 -12.76 -14.67
C SER A 102 -3.36 -11.29 -15.11
N LEU A 103 -2.46 -10.93 -16.03
CA LEU A 103 -2.42 -9.59 -16.63
C LEU A 103 -3.67 -9.32 -17.47
N LEU A 104 -4.19 -10.30 -18.21
CA LEU A 104 -5.46 -10.16 -18.92
C LEU A 104 -6.62 -9.85 -17.96
N PHE A 105 -6.70 -10.58 -16.85
CA PHE A 105 -7.72 -10.33 -15.83
C PHE A 105 -7.55 -8.96 -15.16
N TYR A 106 -6.31 -8.58 -14.86
CA TYR A 106 -5.99 -7.24 -14.34
C TYR A 106 -6.45 -6.13 -15.31
N ILE A 107 -6.23 -6.29 -16.62
CA ILE A 107 -6.66 -5.32 -17.64
C ILE A 107 -8.19 -5.19 -17.63
N ILE A 108 -8.95 -6.29 -17.49
CA ILE A 108 -10.41 -6.24 -17.41
C ILE A 108 -10.84 -5.42 -16.19
N ILE A 109 -10.29 -5.70 -15.01
CA ILE A 109 -10.59 -4.94 -13.77
C ILE A 109 -10.25 -3.46 -13.97
N PHE A 110 -9.08 -3.18 -14.52
CA PHE A 110 -8.63 -1.82 -14.79
C PHE A 110 -9.58 -1.06 -15.73
N LEU A 111 -10.04 -1.69 -16.81
CA LEU A 111 -10.99 -1.08 -17.76
C LEU A 111 -12.35 -0.81 -17.10
N VAL A 112 -12.84 -1.74 -16.27
CA VAL A 112 -14.06 -1.55 -15.48
C VAL A 112 -13.90 -0.35 -14.55
N LEU A 113 -12.84 -0.32 -13.73
CA LEU A 113 -12.61 0.78 -12.80
C LEU A 113 -12.46 2.13 -13.53
N LYS A 114 -11.80 2.12 -14.70
CA LYS A 114 -11.64 3.30 -15.54
C LYS A 114 -12.98 3.85 -16.02
N GLU A 115 -13.89 3.00 -16.51
CA GLU A 115 -15.19 3.45 -17.02
C GLU A 115 -16.13 3.94 -15.90
N PHE A 116 -16.13 3.28 -14.74
CA PHE A 116 -17.07 3.60 -13.67
C PHE A 116 -16.60 4.71 -12.73
N PHE A 117 -15.32 4.77 -12.40
CA PHE A 117 -14.81 5.66 -11.36
C PHE A 117 -13.87 6.74 -11.92
N PHE A 118 -13.05 6.40 -12.91
CA PHE A 118 -12.06 7.32 -13.48
C PHE A 118 -12.41 7.83 -14.88
N LYS A 119 -13.71 7.91 -15.21
CA LYS A 119 -14.20 8.24 -16.56
C LYS A 119 -13.65 9.56 -17.10
N THR A 120 -13.43 10.52 -16.21
CA THR A 120 -12.94 11.86 -16.54
C THR A 120 -11.44 11.93 -16.76
N LEU A 121 -10.69 10.86 -16.44
CA LEU A 121 -9.24 10.84 -16.59
C LEU A 121 -8.81 10.27 -17.92
N ASN A 122 -7.82 10.93 -18.51
CA ASN A 122 -7.16 10.39 -19.67
C ASN A 122 -6.33 9.17 -19.27
N PHE A 123 -6.17 8.24 -20.22
CA PHE A 123 -5.44 6.99 -19.98
C PHE A 123 -4.02 7.25 -19.47
N SER A 124 -3.32 8.24 -20.04
CA SER A 124 -1.97 8.64 -19.63
C SER A 124 -1.89 9.08 -18.16
N GLU A 125 -2.86 9.88 -17.70
CA GLU A 125 -2.91 10.36 -16.32
C GLU A 125 -3.14 9.20 -15.35
N LEU A 126 -4.05 8.29 -15.70
CA LEU A 126 -4.33 7.11 -14.88
C LEU A 126 -3.11 6.17 -14.83
N MET A 127 -2.41 5.97 -15.95
CA MET A 127 -1.17 5.17 -15.98
C MET A 127 -0.05 5.79 -15.14
N LYS A 128 0.08 7.12 -15.12
CA LYS A 128 1.02 7.83 -14.24
C LYS A 128 0.72 7.52 -12.77
N LEU A 129 -0.55 7.56 -12.37
CA LEU A 129 -0.96 7.31 -10.99
C LEU A 129 -0.74 5.84 -10.59
N ILE A 130 -1.02 4.91 -11.49
CA ILE A 130 -0.69 3.49 -11.29
C ILE A 130 0.82 3.30 -11.16
N PHE A 131 1.62 3.95 -11.99
CA PHE A 131 3.08 3.87 -11.89
C PHE A 131 3.59 4.39 -10.53
N ILE A 132 3.07 5.53 -10.05
CA ILE A 132 3.38 6.04 -8.70
C ILE A 132 3.00 5.01 -7.64
N SER A 133 1.85 4.34 -7.78
CA SER A 133 1.42 3.30 -6.85
C SER A 133 2.29 2.04 -6.88
N ILE A 134 2.76 1.60 -8.05
CA ILE A 134 3.73 0.48 -8.15
C ILE A 134 5.04 0.87 -7.47
N LEU A 135 5.49 2.11 -7.69
CA LEU A 135 6.72 2.61 -7.07
C LEU A 135 6.59 2.69 -5.54
N LEU A 136 5.44 3.14 -5.04
CA LEU A 136 5.10 3.10 -3.61
C LEU A 136 5.23 1.68 -3.04
N GLU A 137 4.61 0.69 -3.68
CA GLU A 137 4.66 -0.70 -3.24
C GLU A 137 6.10 -1.26 -3.26
N PHE A 138 6.86 -0.92 -4.31
CA PHE A 138 8.25 -1.33 -4.43
C PHE A 138 9.14 -0.76 -3.31
N ILE A 139 9.01 0.52 -3.00
CA ILE A 139 9.79 1.17 -1.93
C ILE A 139 9.37 0.64 -0.55
N SER A 140 8.06 0.43 -0.36
CA SER A 140 7.50 -0.21 0.83
C SER A 140 8.11 -1.60 1.04
N PHE A 141 8.20 -2.40 -0.02
CA PHE A 141 8.86 -3.70 0.01
C PHE A 141 10.37 -3.60 0.29
N ILE A 142 11.09 -2.62 -0.26
CA ILE A 142 12.50 -2.38 0.07
C ILE A 142 12.68 -2.05 1.56
N SER A 143 11.80 -1.22 2.12
CA SER A 143 11.81 -0.89 3.55
C SER A 143 11.55 -2.12 4.41
N PHE A 144 10.62 -2.98 3.99
CA PHE A 144 10.34 -4.26 4.64
C PHE A 144 11.56 -5.20 4.61
N ILE A 145 12.18 -5.37 3.44
CA ILE A 145 13.42 -6.12 3.27
C ILE A 145 14.50 -5.58 4.21
N CYS A 146 14.74 -4.26 4.21
CA CYS A 146 15.74 -3.64 5.09
C CYS A 146 15.46 -3.97 6.56
N SER A 147 14.20 -3.97 6.97
CA SER A 147 13.77 -4.32 8.32
C SER A 147 14.06 -5.78 8.68
N VAL A 148 13.83 -6.71 7.73
CA VAL A 148 14.21 -8.13 7.88
C VAL A 148 15.72 -8.29 8.03
N TYR A 149 16.51 -7.61 7.19
CA TYR A 149 17.97 -7.71 7.22
C TYR A 149 18.63 -7.02 8.42
N ILE A 150 18.03 -5.97 9.00
CA ILE A 150 18.52 -5.32 10.24
C ILE A 150 18.62 -6.34 11.38
N PHE A 151 17.63 -7.20 11.51
CA PHE A 151 17.57 -8.23 12.55
C PHE A 151 18.20 -9.57 12.12
N LYS A 152 18.95 -9.56 11.01
CA LYS A 152 19.68 -10.73 10.48
C LYS A 152 18.79 -11.97 10.33
N ASN A 153 17.54 -11.77 9.92
CA ASN A 153 16.69 -12.87 9.49
C ASN A 153 17.31 -13.44 8.22
N ASN A 154 17.93 -14.63 8.30
CA ASN A 154 18.51 -15.35 7.16
C ASN A 154 17.41 -15.97 6.27
N LEU A 155 16.39 -15.17 5.95
CA LEU A 155 15.29 -15.54 5.08
C LEU A 155 15.69 -15.27 3.63
N ASP A 156 15.38 -16.22 2.75
CA ASP A 156 15.50 -15.98 1.32
C ASP A 156 14.46 -14.95 0.85
N ILE A 157 14.77 -14.26 -0.26
CA ILE A 157 13.93 -13.18 -0.78
C ILE A 157 12.49 -13.63 -1.13
N SER A 158 12.30 -14.91 -1.47
CA SER A 158 10.98 -15.44 -1.83
C SER A 158 10.11 -15.59 -0.59
N THR A 159 10.69 -16.10 0.51
CA THR A 159 10.02 -16.16 1.81
C THR A 159 9.67 -14.77 2.34
N VAL A 160 10.57 -13.79 2.20
CA VAL A 160 10.31 -12.39 2.58
C VAL A 160 9.17 -11.79 1.74
N LEU A 161 9.16 -12.04 0.43
CA LEU A 161 8.11 -11.59 -0.47
C LEU A 161 6.75 -12.19 -0.13
N ILE A 162 6.68 -13.49 0.16
CA ILE A 162 5.41 -14.15 0.52
C ILE A 162 4.92 -13.65 1.88
N GLY A 163 5.81 -13.49 2.86
CA GLY A 163 5.46 -12.88 4.15
C GLY A 163 4.90 -11.46 3.99
N TYR A 164 5.53 -10.65 3.14
CA TYR A 164 5.06 -9.30 2.80
C TYR A 164 3.71 -9.33 2.07
N LEU A 165 3.52 -10.23 1.10
CA LEU A 165 2.25 -10.42 0.39
C LEU A 165 1.11 -10.77 1.35
N ILE A 166 1.33 -11.73 2.26
CA ILE A 166 0.33 -12.11 3.26
C ILE A 166 -0.06 -10.89 4.08
N TRP A 167 0.93 -10.12 4.54
CA TRP A 167 0.71 -8.90 5.29
C TRP A 167 -0.13 -7.86 4.50
N VAL A 168 0.20 -7.61 3.23
CA VAL A 168 -0.55 -6.66 2.39
C VAL A 168 -1.96 -7.17 2.08
N LEU A 169 -2.13 -8.43 1.65
CA LEU A 169 -3.44 -8.99 1.30
C LEU A 169 -4.43 -8.92 2.47
N ILE A 170 -3.99 -9.25 3.68
CA ILE A 170 -4.87 -9.20 4.87
C ILE A 170 -5.23 -7.75 5.20
N SER A 171 -4.24 -6.85 5.11
CA SER A 171 -4.43 -5.42 5.33
C SER A 171 -5.40 -4.79 4.31
N THR A 172 -5.43 -5.33 3.08
CA THR A 172 -6.31 -4.86 1.99
C THR A 172 -7.70 -5.50 2.03
N LEU A 173 -7.79 -6.82 2.23
CA LEU A 173 -9.06 -7.57 2.23
C LEU A 173 -9.88 -7.32 3.49
N SER A 174 -9.22 -7.02 4.61
CA SER A 174 -9.90 -6.71 5.85
C SER A 174 -9.33 -5.44 6.48
N PRO A 175 -9.71 -4.26 5.96
CA PRO A 175 -9.29 -2.97 6.51
C PRO A 175 -9.68 -2.78 7.99
N PHE A 176 -10.66 -3.54 8.48
CA PHE A 176 -11.04 -3.57 9.90
C PHE A 176 -10.06 -4.36 10.78
N LEU A 177 -9.30 -5.29 10.18
CA LEU A 177 -8.20 -5.97 10.84
C LEU A 177 -6.90 -5.16 10.76
N TYR A 178 -6.86 -4.10 9.94
CA TYR A 178 -5.73 -3.17 9.93
C TYR A 178 -5.56 -2.53 11.31
N GLY A 179 -4.40 -2.75 11.93
CA GLY A 179 -4.10 -2.29 13.29
C GLY A 179 -4.33 -3.32 14.39
N THR A 180 -5.07 -4.41 14.12
CA THR A 180 -5.38 -5.48 15.11
C THR A 180 -4.24 -6.45 15.36
N GLY A 181 -3.16 -6.40 14.57
CA GLY A 181 -2.07 -7.39 14.65
C GLY A 181 -2.31 -8.64 13.79
N ALA A 182 -3.46 -8.77 13.13
CA ALA A 182 -3.83 -9.99 12.40
C ALA A 182 -2.94 -10.24 11.17
N SER A 183 -2.58 -9.19 10.42
CA SER A 183 -1.70 -9.32 9.25
C SER A 183 -0.28 -9.69 9.68
N GLU A 184 0.22 -9.11 10.77
CA GLU A 184 1.50 -9.45 11.39
C GLU A 184 1.52 -10.88 11.91
N SER A 185 0.42 -11.31 12.55
CA SER A 185 0.29 -12.65 13.12
C SER A 185 0.30 -13.72 12.03
N LEU A 186 -0.45 -13.52 10.94
CA LEU A 186 -0.51 -14.49 9.84
C LEU A 186 0.78 -14.53 9.03
N ALA A 187 1.43 -13.39 8.79
CA ALA A 187 2.75 -13.35 8.17
C ALA A 187 3.79 -14.09 9.05
N THR A 188 3.77 -13.85 10.36
CA THR A 188 4.65 -14.54 11.32
C THR A 188 4.37 -16.04 11.39
N LEU A 189 3.10 -16.44 11.33
CA LEU A 189 2.69 -17.85 11.32
C LEU A 189 3.18 -18.56 10.06
N PHE A 190 3.15 -17.89 8.90
CA PHE A 190 3.75 -18.42 7.67
C PHE A 190 5.25 -18.68 7.82
N ILE A 191 5.99 -17.77 8.47
CA ILE A 191 7.42 -17.96 8.74
C ILE A 191 7.67 -19.16 9.65
N TYR A 192 6.85 -19.32 10.70
CA TYR A 192 6.91 -20.50 11.58
C TYR A 192 6.72 -21.81 10.80
N TYR A 193 5.67 -21.90 9.98
CA TYR A 193 5.42 -23.10 9.17
C TYR A 193 6.42 -23.31 8.04
N SER A 194 7.18 -22.28 7.67
CA SER A 194 8.30 -22.39 6.73
C SER A 194 9.59 -22.93 7.39
N GLY A 195 9.53 -23.32 8.68
CA GLY A 195 10.65 -23.90 9.42
C GLY A 195 11.69 -22.87 9.88
N ARG A 196 11.28 -21.61 10.06
CA ARG A 196 12.15 -20.49 10.47
C ARG A 196 11.70 -19.95 11.82
N ASP A 197 12.62 -19.29 12.54
CA ASP A 197 12.30 -18.65 13.82
C ASP A 197 11.36 -17.45 13.60
N PRO A 198 10.10 -17.51 14.09
CA PRO A 198 9.14 -16.42 13.91
C PRO A 198 9.49 -15.19 14.74
N SER A 199 10.29 -15.32 15.80
CA SER A 199 10.54 -14.26 16.79
C SER A 199 11.26 -13.06 16.18
N LEU A 200 12.35 -13.32 15.44
CA LEU A 200 13.10 -12.28 14.73
C LEU A 200 12.26 -11.64 13.63
N PHE A 201 11.42 -12.43 12.95
CA PHE A 201 10.56 -11.91 11.89
C PHE A 201 9.48 -10.99 12.44
N LEU A 202 8.86 -11.36 13.56
CA LEU A 202 7.92 -10.50 14.26
C LEU A 202 8.57 -9.17 14.67
N ILE A 203 9.81 -9.18 15.19
CA ILE A 203 10.55 -7.96 15.50
C ILE A 203 10.78 -7.11 14.25
N SER A 204 11.17 -7.73 13.12
CA SER A 204 11.32 -7.03 11.84
C SER A 204 10.03 -6.37 11.37
N VAL A 205 8.89 -7.07 11.48
CA VAL A 205 7.57 -6.56 11.13
C VAL A 205 7.17 -5.40 12.05
N LEU A 206 7.42 -5.51 13.35
CA LEU A 206 7.14 -4.44 14.32
C LEU A 206 8.00 -3.20 14.05
N TYR A 207 9.29 -3.37 13.75
CA TYR A 207 10.18 -2.27 13.38
C TYR A 207 9.73 -1.60 12.09
N TYR A 208 9.38 -2.38 11.07
CA TYR A 208 8.83 -1.87 9.83
C TYR A 208 7.50 -1.10 10.06
N ARG A 209 6.65 -1.59 10.97
CA ARG A 209 5.43 -0.88 11.37
C ARG A 209 5.77 0.46 12.04
N ILE A 210 6.68 0.48 13.02
CA ILE A 210 7.15 1.71 13.67
C ILE A 210 7.69 2.72 12.65
N LEU A 211 8.37 2.26 11.60
CA LEU A 211 8.84 3.14 10.54
C LEU A 211 7.71 3.71 9.69
N THR A 212 6.67 2.92 9.42
CA THR A 212 5.61 3.27 8.45
C THR A 212 4.40 3.96 9.08
N THR A 213 4.19 3.80 10.39
CA THR A 213 3.12 4.46 11.16
C THR A 213 3.60 5.74 11.83
#